data_AF-A0A4S2KGL5-F1
#
_entry.id   AF-A0A4S2KGL5-F1
#
_cell.length_a   1.000
_cell.length_b   1.000
_cell.length_c   1.000
_cell.angle_alpha   90.00
_cell.angle_beta   90.00
_cell.angle_gamma   90.00
#
_symmetry.space_group_name_H-M   'P 1'
#
loop_
_entity.id
_entity.type
_entity.pdbx_description
1 polymer ?
#
loop_
_entity_poly.entity_id
_entity_poly.type
_entity_poly.pdbx_seq_one_letter_code
_entity_poly.pdbx_strand_id
1 'polypeptide(L)'
;LFHKLREEQPSNFKKLVLIFGDVKEKGLGLSAADRQMLIERITIVIHAAASVRFNDNLKYVIFANTRATRDICILAQSMKNLKVPFEGIVWTINQTITDNFTLYYILTILLHMLPAMLIDLILNFSGRRPILVRLQRKVYVINRALGYYGCNEWKFSNVNSLALMSSISPDDWNTFSFNYSNCDLKAYAKNCIIGSKKFLLHEDMNRLDAARAHRKRVHLFVKMVKSMVSIGVLWLI
;
A
#
# COMPACT_ATOMS: atom_id res chain seq x y z
N LEU A 1 -18.34 10.44 -19.27
CA LEU A 1 -16.87 10.25 -19.38
C LEU A 1 -16.50 9.09 -20.31
N PHE A 2 -16.88 7.84 -20.00
CA PHE A 2 -16.48 6.67 -20.80
C PHE A 2 -17.14 6.56 -22.19
N HIS A 3 -18.33 7.12 -22.37
CA HIS A 3 -19.01 7.17 -23.68
C HIS A 3 -18.23 8.03 -24.68
N LYS A 4 -17.91 9.26 -24.28
CA LYS A 4 -17.09 10.21 -25.05
C LYS A 4 -15.71 9.65 -25.38
N LEU A 5 -15.06 8.95 -24.45
CA LEU A 5 -13.78 8.26 -24.70
C LEU A 5 -13.90 7.15 -25.76
N ARG A 6 -15.04 6.44 -25.79
CA ARG A 6 -15.33 5.36 -26.75
C ARG A 6 -15.60 5.92 -28.15
N GLU A 7 -16.18 7.10 -28.25
CA GLU A 7 -16.44 7.80 -29.52
C GLU A 7 -15.19 8.48 -30.07
N GLU A 8 -14.47 9.24 -29.24
CA GLU A 8 -13.34 10.06 -29.69
C GLU A 8 -12.02 9.29 -29.81
N GLN A 9 -11.83 8.21 -29.02
CA GLN A 9 -10.56 7.49 -28.92
C GLN A 9 -10.73 5.95 -28.81
N PRO A 10 -11.45 5.29 -29.73
CA PRO A 10 -11.78 3.85 -29.64
C PRO A 10 -10.55 2.93 -29.63
N SER A 11 -9.45 3.33 -30.28
CA SER A 11 -8.20 2.55 -30.34
C SER A 11 -7.53 2.35 -28.97
N ASN A 12 -7.78 3.24 -28.00
CA ASN A 12 -7.21 3.12 -26.66
C ASN A 12 -7.72 1.89 -25.90
N PHE A 13 -8.90 1.37 -26.25
CA PHE A 13 -9.43 0.15 -25.64
C PHE A 13 -8.64 -1.11 -26.02
N LYS A 14 -7.89 -1.10 -27.14
CA LYS A 14 -6.98 -2.20 -27.52
C LYS A 14 -5.80 -2.38 -26.55
N LYS A 15 -5.51 -1.36 -25.72
CA LYS A 15 -4.46 -1.39 -24.69
C LYS A 15 -4.96 -1.96 -23.36
N LEU A 16 -6.27 -2.19 -23.21
CA LEU A 16 -6.88 -2.75 -22.01
C LEU A 16 -6.83 -4.27 -22.07
N VAL A 17 -6.17 -4.88 -21.09
CA VAL A 17 -6.20 -6.32 -20.86
C VAL A 17 -6.98 -6.54 -19.57
N LEU A 18 -8.14 -7.21 -19.68
CA LEU A 18 -8.94 -7.54 -18.51
C LEU A 18 -8.32 -8.73 -17.80
N ILE A 19 -8.19 -8.63 -16.48
CA ILE A 19 -7.70 -9.72 -15.63
C ILE A 19 -8.78 -9.99 -14.61
N PHE A 20 -9.25 -11.24 -14.55
CA PHE A 20 -10.25 -11.64 -13.58
C PHE A 20 -9.61 -11.86 -12.21
N GLY A 21 -10.24 -11.33 -11.18
CA GLY A 21 -9.80 -11.46 -9.80
C GLY A 21 -10.79 -10.81 -8.84
N ASP A 22 -10.69 -11.16 -7.57
CA ASP A 22 -11.42 -10.53 -6.47
C ASP A 22 -10.42 -10.12 -5.40
N VAL A 23 -10.31 -8.82 -5.17
CA VAL A 23 -9.39 -8.25 -4.18
C VAL A 23 -9.67 -8.73 -2.75
N LYS A 24 -10.90 -9.19 -2.49
CA LYS A 24 -11.29 -9.78 -1.22
C LYS A 24 -10.84 -11.22 -1.09
N GLU A 25 -10.43 -11.90 -2.15
CA GLU A 25 -9.97 -13.28 -2.10
C GLU A 25 -8.48 -13.37 -1.80
N LYS A 26 -8.04 -14.51 -1.27
CA LYS A 26 -6.60 -14.72 -1.03
C LYS A 26 -5.86 -14.63 -2.36
N GLY A 27 -4.74 -13.91 -2.39
CA GLY A 27 -3.96 -13.76 -3.61
C GLY A 27 -4.69 -12.97 -4.70
N LEU A 28 -5.66 -12.13 -4.31
CA LEU A 28 -6.47 -11.27 -5.19
C LEU A 28 -7.37 -12.05 -6.16
N GLY A 29 -7.64 -13.33 -5.88
CA GLY A 29 -8.45 -14.20 -6.75
C GLY A 29 -7.87 -14.40 -8.15
N LEU A 30 -6.57 -14.12 -8.33
CA LEU A 30 -5.89 -14.21 -9.61
C LEU A 30 -5.61 -15.66 -9.98
N SER A 31 -5.76 -15.98 -11.26
CA SER A 31 -5.22 -17.22 -11.81
C SER A 31 -3.70 -17.24 -11.69
N ALA A 32 -3.10 -18.43 -11.62
CA ALA A 32 -1.65 -18.56 -11.57
C ALA A 32 -0.97 -17.94 -12.81
N ALA A 33 -1.58 -18.09 -13.98
CA ALA A 33 -1.09 -17.51 -15.23
C ALA A 33 -1.13 -15.98 -15.21
N ASP A 34 -2.25 -15.37 -14.79
CA ASP A 34 -2.38 -13.92 -14.70
C ASP A 34 -1.43 -13.34 -13.66
N ARG A 35 -1.31 -14.01 -12.51
CA ARG A 35 -0.35 -13.61 -11.47
C ARG A 35 1.07 -13.59 -12.01
N GLN A 36 1.46 -14.62 -12.77
CA GLN A 36 2.79 -14.68 -13.38
C GLN A 36 2.98 -13.61 -14.44
N MET A 37 1.99 -13.39 -15.31
CA MET A 37 2.02 -12.34 -16.32
C MET A 37 2.20 -10.95 -15.69
N LEU A 38 1.46 -10.65 -14.62
CA LEU A 38 1.58 -9.41 -13.85
C LEU A 38 2.98 -9.24 -13.27
N ILE A 39 3.53 -10.31 -12.68
CA ILE A 39 4.89 -10.34 -12.15
C ILE A 39 5.94 -10.03 -13.21
N GLU A 40 5.74 -10.50 -14.44
CA GLU A 40 6.73 -10.39 -15.51
C GLU A 40 6.65 -9.09 -16.29
N ARG A 41 5.46 -8.51 -16.44
CA ARG A 41 5.25 -7.41 -17.40
C ARG A 41 4.96 -6.06 -16.74
N ILE A 42 4.47 -6.02 -15.51
CA ILE A 42 4.01 -4.76 -14.90
C ILE A 42 5.17 -3.93 -14.37
N THR A 43 5.14 -2.64 -14.73
CA THR A 43 6.14 -1.65 -14.32
C THR A 43 5.65 -0.66 -13.26
N ILE A 44 4.33 -0.47 -13.17
CA ILE A 44 3.66 0.45 -12.25
C ILE A 44 2.35 -0.21 -11.83
N VAL A 45 2.07 -0.21 -10.53
CA VAL A 45 0.79 -0.64 -9.98
C VAL A 45 0.04 0.57 -9.47
N ILE A 46 -1.20 0.72 -9.92
CA ILE A 46 -2.14 1.70 -9.37
C ILE A 46 -3.29 0.91 -8.80
N HIS A 47 -3.43 0.99 -7.49
CA HIS A 47 -4.49 0.34 -6.76
C HIS A 47 -5.49 1.40 -6.33
N ALA A 48 -6.63 1.41 -7.02
CA ALA A 48 -7.77 2.27 -6.69
C ALA A 48 -9.00 1.42 -6.31
N ALA A 49 -8.85 0.09 -6.21
CA ALA A 49 -9.90 -0.79 -5.77
C ALA A 49 -10.06 -0.67 -4.26
N ALA A 50 -11.16 -0.06 -3.84
CA ALA A 50 -11.57 0.00 -2.46
C ALA A 50 -13.09 0.00 -2.44
N SER A 51 -13.66 -0.61 -1.41
CA SER A 51 -14.99 -0.19 -0.99
C SER A 51 -14.88 1.12 -0.24
N VAL A 52 -15.50 2.15 -0.79
CA VAL A 52 -15.73 3.45 -0.14
C VAL A 52 -17.10 3.50 0.54
N ARG A 53 -17.81 2.36 0.53
CA ARG A 53 -19.10 2.24 1.19
C ARG A 53 -18.86 2.10 2.66
N PHE A 54 -19.52 2.99 3.38
CA PHE A 54 -19.43 3.07 4.82
C PHE A 54 -20.59 2.34 5.51
N ASN A 55 -21.28 1.43 4.81
CA ASN A 55 -22.23 0.47 5.37
C ASN A 55 -21.83 -0.99 5.13
N ASP A 56 -20.64 -1.24 4.58
CA ASP A 56 -20.15 -2.59 4.32
C ASP A 56 -19.64 -3.22 5.62
N ASN A 57 -19.87 -4.53 5.80
CA ASN A 57 -19.38 -5.23 6.98
C ASN A 57 -17.85 -5.05 7.14
N LEU A 58 -17.39 -4.79 8.37
CA LEU A 58 -15.98 -4.60 8.69
C LEU A 58 -15.07 -5.71 8.13
N LYS A 59 -15.49 -6.97 8.23
CA LYS A 59 -14.76 -8.12 7.67
C LYS A 59 -14.59 -7.99 6.15
N TYR A 60 -15.62 -7.50 5.46
CA TYR A 60 -15.59 -7.26 4.02
C TYR A 60 -14.59 -6.16 3.68
N VAL A 61 -14.67 -4.98 4.29
CA VAL A 61 -13.77 -3.85 3.98
C VAL A 61 -12.33 -4.11 4.40
N ILE A 62 -12.10 -4.86 5.49
CA ILE A 62 -10.75 -5.31 5.86
C ILE A 62 -10.16 -6.17 4.75
N PHE A 63 -10.95 -7.08 4.17
CA PHE A 63 -10.48 -7.89 3.06
C PHE A 63 -10.34 -7.10 1.76
N ALA A 64 -11.33 -6.27 1.43
CA ALA A 64 -11.40 -5.53 0.17
C ALA A 64 -10.44 -4.34 0.07
N ASN A 65 -10.12 -3.69 1.19
CA ASN A 65 -9.33 -2.45 1.19
C ASN A 65 -7.95 -2.73 1.74
N THR A 66 -7.86 -3.26 2.96
CA THR A 66 -6.55 -3.36 3.61
C THR A 66 -5.80 -4.62 3.22
N ARG A 67 -6.43 -5.80 3.31
CA ARG A 67 -5.82 -7.04 2.88
C ARG A 67 -5.56 -7.02 1.38
N ALA A 68 -6.48 -6.48 0.58
CA ALA A 68 -6.28 -6.21 -0.83
C ALA A 68 -5.05 -5.33 -1.09
N THR A 69 -4.93 -4.18 -0.41
CA THR A 69 -3.75 -3.30 -0.55
C THR A 69 -2.47 -4.03 -0.15
N ARG A 70 -2.52 -4.82 0.92
CA ARG A 70 -1.40 -5.68 1.34
C ARG A 70 -1.06 -6.71 0.28
N ASP A 71 -2.04 -7.40 -0.28
CA ASP A 71 -1.86 -8.48 -1.25
C ASP A 71 -1.38 -7.92 -2.60
N ILE A 72 -1.85 -6.73 -2.99
CA ILE A 72 -1.29 -5.93 -4.07
C ILE A 72 0.16 -5.56 -3.78
N CYS A 73 0.49 -5.11 -2.56
CA CYS A 73 1.87 -4.81 -2.18
C CYS A 73 2.77 -6.06 -2.24
N ILE A 74 2.27 -7.23 -1.80
CA ILE A 74 2.97 -8.52 -1.87
C ILE A 74 3.16 -8.94 -3.34
N LEU A 75 2.14 -8.78 -4.18
CA LEU A 75 2.25 -9.03 -5.61
C LEU A 75 3.26 -8.09 -6.27
N ALA A 76 3.20 -6.79 -5.95
CA ALA A 76 4.13 -5.78 -6.46
C ALA A 76 5.58 -6.01 -6.00
N GLN A 77 5.79 -6.59 -4.80
CA GLN A 77 7.12 -7.06 -4.37
C GLN A 77 7.67 -8.17 -5.25
N SER A 78 6.79 -8.98 -5.83
CA SER A 78 7.18 -10.08 -6.73
C SER A 78 7.44 -9.60 -8.16
N MET A 79 7.00 -8.38 -8.55
CA MET A 79 7.12 -7.87 -9.91
C MET A 79 8.56 -7.53 -10.29
N LYS A 80 9.01 -8.04 -11.45
CA LYS A 80 10.40 -7.90 -11.93
C LYS A 80 10.73 -6.46 -12.36
N ASN A 81 9.72 -5.71 -12.83
CA ASN A 81 9.92 -4.44 -13.53
C ASN A 81 9.39 -3.20 -12.79
N LEU A 82 9.08 -3.29 -11.49
CA LEU A 82 8.57 -2.15 -10.72
C LEU A 82 9.61 -1.02 -10.67
N LYS A 83 9.27 0.16 -11.22
CA LYS A 83 10.28 1.16 -11.61
C LYS A 83 10.92 1.98 -10.48
N VAL A 84 10.40 1.98 -9.25
CA VAL A 84 10.93 2.85 -8.17
C VAL A 84 10.89 2.17 -6.78
N PRO A 85 11.93 1.41 -6.37
CA PRO A 85 12.11 0.98 -4.98
C PRO A 85 12.72 2.08 -4.09
N PHE A 86 12.36 2.06 -2.79
CA PHE A 86 13.04 2.84 -1.75
C PHE A 86 14.38 2.20 -1.35
N GLU A 87 15.35 3.04 -1.01
CA GLU A 87 16.64 2.63 -0.46
C GLU A 87 16.57 2.45 1.06
N GLY A 88 17.57 1.79 1.64
CA GLY A 88 17.73 1.74 3.10
C GLY A 88 16.62 1.04 3.89
N ILE A 89 15.68 0.35 3.23
CA ILE A 89 14.63 -0.37 3.94
C ILE A 89 15.23 -1.43 4.85
N VAL A 90 14.77 -1.47 6.09
CA VAL A 90 15.21 -2.44 7.12
C VAL A 90 14.15 -3.54 7.34
N TRP A 91 12.91 -3.25 6.94
CA TRP A 91 11.78 -4.17 7.01
C TRP A 91 10.93 -4.03 5.75
N THR A 92 10.25 -5.10 5.35
CA THR A 92 9.32 -5.02 4.22
C THR A 92 8.07 -4.23 4.60
N ILE A 93 7.63 -3.35 3.69
CA ILE A 93 6.32 -2.72 3.79
C ILE A 93 5.26 -3.80 3.64
N ASN A 94 4.63 -4.15 4.76
CA ASN A 94 3.58 -5.15 4.85
C ASN A 94 2.67 -4.76 6.02
N GLN A 95 1.37 -4.90 5.86
CA GLN A 95 0.39 -4.59 6.91
C GLN A 95 -0.36 -5.86 7.31
N THR A 96 -0.61 -6.00 8.61
CA THR A 96 -1.49 -7.02 9.16
C THR A 96 -2.57 -6.30 9.96
N ILE A 97 -3.84 -6.58 9.64
CA ILE A 97 -4.98 -6.11 10.43
C ILE A 97 -5.61 -7.30 11.14
N THR A 98 -6.02 -7.06 12.37
CA THR A 98 -6.74 -8.00 13.22
C THR A 98 -7.78 -7.23 14.03
N ASP A 99 -8.91 -7.85 14.27
CA ASP A 99 -9.99 -7.39 15.16
C ASP A 99 -9.72 -7.78 16.62
N ASN A 100 -8.86 -8.77 16.86
CA ASN A 100 -8.43 -9.18 18.18
C ASN A 100 -7.26 -8.32 18.69
N PHE A 101 -7.51 -7.55 19.76
CA PHE A 101 -6.52 -6.65 20.38
C PHE A 101 -5.33 -7.40 21.00
N THR A 102 -5.57 -8.54 21.65
CA THR A 102 -4.51 -9.36 22.24
C THR A 102 -3.56 -9.87 21.14
N LEU A 103 -4.12 -10.36 20.03
CA LEU A 103 -3.33 -10.79 18.87
C LEU A 103 -2.57 -9.63 18.24
N TYR A 104 -3.20 -8.45 18.10
CA TYR A 104 -2.52 -7.23 17.63
C TYR A 104 -1.30 -6.89 18.50
N TYR A 105 -1.48 -6.92 19.82
CA TYR A 105 -0.43 -6.57 20.77
C TYR A 105 0.73 -7.58 20.73
N ILE A 106 0.43 -8.88 20.73
CA ILE A 106 1.43 -9.95 20.62
C ILE A 106 2.22 -9.81 19.30
N LEU A 107 1.53 -9.67 18.17
CA LEU A 107 2.18 -9.51 16.86
C LEU A 107 3.03 -8.23 16.79
N THR A 108 2.57 -7.14 17.42
CA THR A 108 3.33 -5.88 17.51
C THR A 108 4.63 -6.09 18.28
N ILE A 109 4.60 -6.80 19.40
CA ILE A 109 5.80 -7.11 20.17
C ILE A 109 6.76 -7.98 19.33
N LEU A 110 6.26 -9.11 18.83
CA LEU A 110 7.10 -10.12 18.18
C LEU A 110 7.67 -9.69 16.84
N LEU A 111 6.89 -8.99 16.01
CA LEU A 111 7.28 -8.66 14.63
C LEU A 111 7.83 -7.25 14.46
N HIS A 112 7.63 -6.35 15.43
CA HIS A 112 8.06 -4.95 15.31
C HIS A 112 8.95 -4.51 16.45
N MET A 113 8.55 -4.70 17.72
CA MET A 113 9.33 -4.20 18.86
C MET A 113 10.60 -5.02 19.10
N LEU A 114 10.50 -6.35 19.18
CA LEU A 114 11.68 -7.22 19.41
C LEU A 114 12.72 -7.09 18.28
N PRO A 115 12.34 -7.14 16.98
CA PRO A 115 13.31 -6.91 15.90
C PRO A 115 13.93 -5.52 15.96
N ALA A 116 13.15 -4.47 16.27
CA ALA A 116 13.67 -3.12 16.41
C ALA A 116 14.69 -3.01 17.56
N MET A 117 14.41 -3.65 18.71
CA MET A 117 15.34 -3.70 19.85
C MET A 117 16.64 -4.42 19.50
N LEU A 118 16.55 -5.57 18.81
CA LEU A 118 17.73 -6.32 18.39
C LEU A 118 18.60 -5.50 17.43
N ILE A 119 17.98 -4.84 16.45
CA ILE A 119 18.72 -4.02 15.49
C ILE A 119 19.33 -2.78 16.17
N ASP A 120 18.58 -2.09 17.05
CA ASP A 120 19.11 -0.96 17.81
C ASP A 120 20.27 -1.38 18.73
N LEU A 121 20.22 -2.59 19.30
CA LEU A 121 21.33 -3.15 20.09
C LEU A 121 22.58 -3.37 19.23
N ILE A 122 22.43 -3.96 18.03
CA ILE A 122 23.52 -4.15 17.07
C ILE A 122 24.11 -2.80 16.65
N LEU A 123 23.25 -1.81 16.36
CA LEU A 123 23.69 -0.46 16.01
C LEU A 123 24.50 0.16 17.15
N ASN A 124 24.03 0.02 18.39
CA ASN A 124 24.72 0.54 19.57
C ASN A 124 26.12 -0.06 19.74
N PHE A 125 26.27 -1.39 19.64
CA PHE A 125 27.58 -2.05 19.68
C PHE A 125 28.48 -1.69 18.48
N SER A 126 27.88 -1.30 17.35
CA SER A 126 28.62 -0.82 16.17
C SER A 126 28.97 0.67 16.25
N GLY A 127 28.76 1.34 17.40
CA GLY A 127 28.99 2.77 17.59
C GLY A 127 27.99 3.67 16.84
N ARG A 128 26.88 3.11 16.35
CA ARG A 128 25.83 3.84 15.62
C ARG A 128 24.67 4.16 16.54
N ARG A 129 23.99 5.27 16.25
CA ARG A 129 22.85 5.73 17.05
C ARG A 129 21.63 4.81 16.86
N PRO A 130 21.06 4.23 17.93
CA PRO A 130 19.81 3.47 17.85
C PRO A 130 18.60 4.42 17.64
N ILE A 131 17.70 4.03 16.73
CA ILE A 131 16.54 4.85 16.33
C ILE A 131 15.24 4.04 16.16
N LEU A 132 15.32 2.74 15.91
CA LEU A 132 14.19 1.92 15.46
C LEU A 132 13.12 1.77 16.54
N VAL A 133 13.50 1.52 17.80
CA VAL A 133 12.53 1.39 18.90
C VAL A 133 11.73 2.68 19.09
N ARG A 134 12.40 3.83 18.95
CA ARG A 134 11.77 5.15 19.06
C ARG A 134 10.79 5.40 17.93
N LEU A 135 11.14 5.02 16.71
CA LEU A 135 10.26 5.09 15.55
C LEU A 135 9.05 4.15 15.71
N GLN A 136 9.27 2.89 16.11
CA GLN A 136 8.19 1.93 16.30
C GLN A 136 7.22 2.37 17.40
N ARG A 137 7.70 3.01 18.48
CA ARG A 137 6.82 3.60 19.50
C ARG A 137 5.91 4.68 18.91
N LYS A 138 6.44 5.57 18.07
CA LYS A 138 5.62 6.59 17.38
C LYS A 138 4.60 5.94 16.46
N VAL A 139 5.01 4.96 15.66
CA VAL A 139 4.11 4.20 14.77
C VAL A 139 3.01 3.51 15.57
N TYR A 140 3.33 2.89 16.70
CA TYR A 140 2.34 2.27 17.58
C TYR A 140 1.31 3.28 18.12
N VAL A 141 1.76 4.43 18.62
CA VAL A 141 0.88 5.50 19.11
C VAL A 141 -0.03 6.01 17.99
N ILE A 142 0.53 6.27 16.81
CA ILE A 142 -0.25 6.69 15.64
C ILE A 142 -1.27 5.63 15.26
N ASN A 143 -0.88 4.35 15.19
CA ASN A 143 -1.80 3.25 14.87
C ASN A 143 -2.92 3.10 15.92
N ARG A 144 -2.62 3.35 17.20
CA ARG A 144 -3.62 3.35 18.28
C ARG A 144 -4.61 4.50 18.13
N ALA A 145 -4.11 5.71 17.84
CA ALA A 145 -4.94 6.90 17.67
C ALA A 145 -5.80 6.81 16.39
N LEU A 146 -5.17 6.40 15.29
CA LEU A 146 -5.83 6.20 14.00
C LEU A 146 -6.69 4.94 13.99
N GLY A 147 -6.52 4.00 14.92
CA GLY A 147 -7.30 2.77 14.96
C GLY A 147 -8.80 3.04 15.02
N TYR A 148 -9.23 4.04 15.79
CA TYR A 148 -10.64 4.44 15.82
C TYR A 148 -11.11 5.01 14.46
N TYR A 149 -10.29 5.77 13.75
CA TYR A 149 -10.69 6.35 12.46
C TYR A 149 -10.54 5.38 11.29
N GLY A 150 -9.53 4.52 11.33
CA GLY A 150 -9.16 3.59 10.26
C GLY A 150 -9.78 2.21 10.37
N CYS A 151 -10.20 1.79 11.57
CA CYS A 151 -10.88 0.50 11.79
C CYS A 151 -12.39 0.65 12.04
N ASN A 152 -12.91 1.89 12.10
CA ASN A 152 -14.36 2.14 12.10
C ASN A 152 -14.82 2.68 10.76
N GLU A 153 -16.12 2.58 10.56
CA GLU A 153 -16.80 2.91 9.32
C GLU A 153 -17.53 4.26 9.42
N TRP A 154 -17.48 5.09 8.38
CA TRP A 154 -17.86 6.53 8.43
C TRP A 154 -18.76 7.01 7.28
N LYS A 155 -20.09 6.90 7.36
CA LYS A 155 -20.97 7.33 6.24
C LYS A 155 -21.01 8.86 6.09
N PHE A 156 -20.71 9.36 4.89
CA PHE A 156 -20.88 10.77 4.54
C PHE A 156 -21.85 10.93 3.35
N SER A 157 -22.80 11.85 3.47
CA SER A 157 -23.61 12.31 2.34
C SER A 157 -22.83 13.33 1.51
N ASN A 158 -22.87 13.21 0.18
CA ASN A 158 -22.19 14.12 -0.74
C ASN A 158 -23.14 14.93 -1.63
N VAL A 159 -24.45 14.94 -1.30
CA VAL A 159 -25.50 15.61 -2.09
C VAL A 159 -25.19 17.09 -2.32
N ASN A 160 -24.82 17.81 -1.26
CA ASN A 160 -24.53 19.24 -1.34
C ASN A 160 -23.27 19.54 -2.17
N SER A 161 -22.27 18.67 -2.13
CA SER A 161 -21.05 18.82 -2.94
C SER A 161 -21.33 18.65 -4.43
N LEU A 162 -22.21 17.73 -4.81
CA LEU A 162 -22.62 17.54 -6.19
C LEU A 162 -23.49 18.70 -6.69
N ALA A 163 -24.40 19.20 -5.84
CA ALA A 163 -25.22 20.37 -6.15
C ALA A 163 -24.35 21.62 -6.34
N LEU A 164 -23.39 21.86 -5.44
CA LEU A 164 -22.45 22.97 -5.53
C LEU A 164 -21.62 22.92 -6.80
N MET A 165 -21.12 21.74 -7.20
CA MET A 165 -20.38 21.60 -8.45
C MET A 165 -21.24 21.96 -9.67
N SER A 166 -22.53 21.61 -9.64
CA SER A 166 -23.46 21.86 -10.74
C SER A 166 -23.87 23.34 -10.84
N SER A 167 -23.69 24.13 -9.77
CA SER A 167 -24.01 25.56 -9.74
C SER A 167 -22.86 26.48 -10.13
N ILE A 168 -21.64 25.96 -10.36
CA ILE A 168 -20.49 26.78 -10.77
C ILE A 168 -20.70 27.28 -12.20
N SER A 169 -20.53 28.58 -12.42
CA SER A 169 -20.64 29.18 -13.75
C SER A 169 -19.51 28.69 -14.67
N PRO A 170 -19.71 28.67 -16.01
CA PRO A 170 -18.64 28.29 -16.93
C PRO A 170 -17.37 29.14 -16.79
N ASP A 171 -17.53 30.43 -16.52
CA ASP A 171 -16.42 31.39 -16.39
C ASP A 171 -15.55 31.10 -15.15
N ASP A 172 -16.18 30.60 -14.09
CA ASP A 172 -15.54 30.27 -12.80
C ASP A 172 -15.01 28.83 -12.72
N TRP A 173 -15.31 28.00 -13.72
CA TRP A 173 -15.09 26.56 -13.67
C TRP A 173 -13.62 26.17 -13.47
N ASN A 174 -12.70 26.87 -14.15
CA ASN A 174 -11.27 26.57 -14.05
C ASN A 174 -10.67 26.91 -12.68
N THR A 175 -11.25 27.86 -11.96
CA THR A 175 -10.75 28.34 -10.67
C THR A 175 -11.35 27.56 -9.51
N PHE A 176 -12.65 27.27 -9.58
CA PHE A 176 -13.40 26.75 -8.44
C PHE A 176 -13.88 25.30 -8.60
N SER A 177 -13.78 24.68 -9.78
CA SER A 177 -14.17 23.28 -9.93
C SER A 177 -13.22 22.36 -9.16
N PHE A 178 -13.80 21.42 -8.43
CA PHE A 178 -13.08 20.32 -7.77
C PHE A 178 -13.28 19.02 -8.57
N ASN A 179 -13.38 19.13 -9.89
CA ASN A 179 -13.61 17.99 -10.77
C ASN A 179 -12.29 17.25 -11.05
N TYR A 180 -12.10 16.12 -10.38
CA TYR A 180 -10.90 15.29 -10.53
C TYR A 180 -10.96 14.30 -11.70
N SER A 181 -11.99 14.34 -12.56
CA SER A 181 -12.19 13.34 -13.63
C SER A 181 -11.06 13.29 -14.66
N ASN A 182 -10.35 14.41 -14.83
CA ASN A 182 -9.21 14.53 -15.76
C ASN A 182 -7.85 14.30 -15.07
N CYS A 183 -7.84 13.96 -13.78
CA CYS A 183 -6.61 13.68 -13.05
C CYS A 183 -6.04 12.33 -13.46
N ASP A 184 -4.84 12.32 -14.05
CA ASP A 184 -4.07 11.08 -14.20
C ASP A 184 -3.51 10.68 -12.83
N LEU A 185 -4.31 9.94 -12.08
CA LEU A 185 -3.94 9.38 -10.79
C LEU A 185 -2.65 8.55 -10.86
N LYS A 186 -2.33 7.94 -12.02
CA LYS A 186 -1.10 7.16 -12.22
C LYS A 186 0.11 8.06 -12.29
N ALA A 187 0.03 9.12 -13.10
CA ALA A 187 1.09 10.11 -13.20
C ALA A 187 1.29 10.85 -11.87
N TYR A 188 0.20 11.25 -11.21
CA TYR A 188 0.23 11.86 -9.89
C TYR A 188 0.92 10.95 -8.86
N ALA A 189 0.47 9.71 -8.69
CA ALA A 189 1.07 8.78 -7.73
C ALA A 189 2.54 8.47 -8.05
N LYS A 190 2.89 8.31 -9.33
CA LYS A 190 4.29 8.12 -9.76
C LYS A 190 5.13 9.34 -9.37
N ASN A 191 4.63 10.56 -9.61
CA ASN A 191 5.32 11.79 -9.23
C ASN A 191 5.42 11.95 -7.71
N CYS A 192 4.42 11.52 -6.94
CA CYS A 192 4.50 11.47 -5.48
C CYS A 192 5.62 10.51 -5.02
N ILE A 193 5.69 9.29 -5.56
CA ILE A 193 6.71 8.32 -5.19
C ILE A 193 8.12 8.83 -5.55
N ILE A 194 8.29 9.37 -6.76
CA ILE A 194 9.55 9.99 -7.20
C ILE A 194 9.89 11.20 -6.31
N GLY A 195 8.89 12.03 -6.01
CA GLY A 195 9.03 13.20 -5.17
C GLY A 195 9.43 12.85 -3.73
N SER A 196 8.80 11.85 -3.12
CA SER A 196 9.18 11.33 -1.81
C SER A 196 10.61 10.80 -1.83
N LYS A 197 10.96 10.01 -2.85
CA LYS A 197 12.33 9.48 -2.98
C LYS A 197 13.37 10.60 -3.10
N LYS A 198 13.13 11.59 -3.96
CA LYS A 198 14.08 12.68 -4.26
C LYS A 198 14.13 13.78 -3.20
N PHE A 199 12.98 14.25 -2.74
CA PHE A 199 12.87 15.47 -1.94
C PHE A 199 12.65 15.21 -0.45
N LEU A 200 12.00 14.10 -0.07
CA LEU A 200 11.76 13.78 1.34
C LEU A 200 12.86 12.87 1.90
N LEU A 201 13.28 11.87 1.14
CA LEU A 201 14.26 10.87 1.56
C LEU A 201 15.67 11.15 1.01
N HIS A 202 15.80 12.10 0.08
CA HIS A 202 17.07 12.49 -0.54
C HIS A 202 17.86 11.30 -1.13
N GLU A 203 17.15 10.33 -1.70
CA GLU A 203 17.75 9.11 -2.28
C GLU A 203 18.17 9.32 -3.74
N ASP A 204 19.16 8.53 -4.18
CA ASP A 204 19.71 8.61 -5.53
C ASP A 204 18.83 7.88 -6.56
N MET A 205 18.37 8.61 -7.57
CA MET A 205 17.55 8.06 -8.65
C MET A 205 18.34 7.19 -9.63
N ASN A 206 19.68 7.19 -9.57
CA ASN A 206 20.54 6.40 -10.44
C ASN A 206 20.80 4.98 -9.89
N ARG A 207 20.44 4.68 -8.64
CA ARG A 207 20.80 3.42 -7.96
C ARG A 207 19.64 2.43 -7.83
N LEU A 208 18.67 2.49 -8.75
CA LEU A 208 17.45 1.69 -8.70
C LEU A 208 17.71 0.18 -8.70
N ASP A 209 18.75 -0.30 -9.39
CA ASP A 209 19.09 -1.73 -9.43
C ASP A 209 19.64 -2.24 -8.09
N ALA A 210 20.52 -1.46 -7.46
CA ALA A 210 21.03 -1.77 -6.13
C ALA A 210 19.90 -1.78 -5.09
N ALA A 211 18.98 -0.82 -5.17
CA ALA A 211 17.80 -0.75 -4.32
C ALA A 211 16.86 -1.95 -4.53
N ARG A 212 16.66 -2.40 -5.77
CA ARG A 212 15.91 -3.63 -6.08
C ARG A 212 16.56 -4.87 -5.47
N ALA A 213 17.87 -5.02 -5.60
CA ALA A 213 18.61 -6.16 -5.04
C ALA A 213 18.54 -6.17 -3.50
N HIS A 214 18.70 -5.00 -2.85
CA HIS A 214 18.57 -4.85 -1.40
C HIS A 214 17.18 -5.24 -0.92
N ARG A 215 16.12 -4.76 -1.60
CA ARG A 215 14.75 -5.11 -1.27
C ARG A 215 14.48 -6.61 -1.32
N LYS A 216 15.04 -7.33 -2.31
CA LYS A 216 14.90 -8.79 -2.39
C LYS A 216 15.52 -9.50 -1.17
N ARG A 217 16.70 -9.06 -0.72
CA ARG A 217 17.36 -9.61 0.48
C ARG A 217 16.53 -9.36 1.74
N VAL A 218 16.04 -8.13 1.93
CA VAL A 218 15.19 -7.78 3.09
C VAL A 218 13.89 -8.58 3.08
N HIS A 219 13.29 -8.81 1.91
CA HIS A 219 12.10 -9.64 1.79
C HIS A 219 12.34 -11.08 2.27
N LEU A 220 13.44 -11.70 1.85
CA LEU A 220 13.79 -13.05 2.28
C LEU A 220 14.01 -13.11 3.79
N PHE A 221 14.74 -12.14 4.35
CA PHE A 221 14.97 -12.02 5.79
C PHE A 221 13.66 -11.92 6.59
N VAL A 222 12.76 -10.98 6.23
CA VAL A 222 11.49 -10.81 6.96
C VAL A 222 10.60 -12.04 6.83
N LYS A 223 10.58 -12.71 5.67
CA LYS A 223 9.82 -13.95 5.48
C LYS A 223 10.32 -15.04 6.44
N MET A 224 11.63 -15.19 6.57
CA MET A 224 12.25 -16.16 7.48
C MET A 224 11.88 -15.88 8.96
N VAL A 225 11.99 -14.62 9.39
CA VAL A 225 11.60 -14.21 10.76
C VAL A 225 10.13 -14.51 11.03
N LYS A 226 9.23 -14.16 10.09
CA LYS A 226 7.80 -14.46 10.24
C LYS A 226 7.53 -15.96 10.35
N SER A 227 8.17 -16.77 9.53
CA SER A 227 8.05 -18.23 9.60
C SER A 227 8.52 -18.79 10.94
N MET A 228 9.65 -18.31 11.48
CA MET A 228 10.15 -18.73 12.80
C MET A 228 9.15 -18.37 13.91
N VAL A 229 8.59 -17.16 13.90
CA VAL A 229 7.58 -16.73 14.88
C VAL A 229 6.32 -17.59 14.77
N SER A 230 5.83 -17.88 13.56
CA SER A 230 4.65 -18.73 13.38
C SER A 230 4.88 -20.15 13.90
N ILE A 231 6.05 -20.75 13.64
CA ILE A 231 6.40 -22.09 14.16
C ILE A 231 6.49 -22.07 15.69
N GLY A 232 7.15 -21.05 16.26
CA GLY A 232 7.29 -20.92 17.72
C GLY A 232 5.94 -20.76 18.43
N VAL A 233 5.02 -19.98 17.87
CA VAL A 233 3.66 -19.85 18.42
C VAL A 233 2.89 -21.17 18.32
N LEU A 234 3.00 -21.90 17.20
CA LEU A 234 2.33 -23.20 17.03
C LEU A 234 2.87 -24.27 17.98
N TRP A 235 4.14 -24.21 18.36
CA TRP A 235 4.77 -25.16 19.29
C TRP A 235 4.36 -24.93 20.76
N LEU A 236 3.90 -23.72 21.09
CA LEU A 236 3.45 -23.35 22.44
C LEU A 236 1.95 -23.65 22.68
N ILE A 237 1.23 -24.07 21.65
CA ILE A 237 -0.20 -24.47 21.69
C ILE A 237 -0.26 -25.99 21.71
#